data_AF-A0A7S3C521-F1
#
_entry.id   AF-A0A7S3C521-F1
#
_cell.length_a   1.000
_cell.length_b   1.000
_cell.length_c   1.000
_cell.angle_alpha   90.00
_cell.angle_beta   90.00
_cell.angle_gamma   90.00
#
_symmetry.space_group_name_H-M   'P 1'
#
loop_
_entity.id
_entity.type
_entity.pdbx_description
1 polymer ?
#
loop_
_entity_poly.entity_id
_entity_poly.type
_entity_poly.pdbx_seq_one_letter_code
_entity_poly.pdbx_strand_id
1 'polypeptide(L)'
;TEPGAGSDAAALSTTARKDAAGGGYVLSGAKAFISGAGASDLYLVMARTGGAGAGGVSCFVLEKGMGGLNFGANERKMGWNSQPTAAVLLDDVKVSEAHRLGAEGEGF
;
A
#
# COMPACT_ATOMS: atom_id res chain seq x y z
N THR A 1 -1.13 -6.52 4.46
CA THR A 1 -2.42 -6.88 5.08
C THR A 1 -3.48 -5.86 4.73
N GLU A 2 -4.68 -6.34 4.43
CA GLU A 2 -5.90 -5.55 4.18
C GLU A 2 -7.04 -6.15 5.01
N PRO A 3 -8.18 -5.44 5.18
CA PRO A 3 -9.33 -6.00 5.89
C PRO A 3 -9.81 -7.35 5.34
N GLY A 4 -9.72 -7.55 4.02
CA GLY A 4 -10.10 -8.80 3.33
C GLY A 4 -8.94 -9.75 3.03
N ALA A 5 -7.70 -9.38 3.33
CA ALA A 5 -6.50 -10.14 2.94
C ALA A 5 -5.43 -10.11 4.04
N GLY A 6 -5.45 -11.14 4.89
CA GLY A 6 -4.45 -11.40 5.94
C GLY A 6 -3.49 -12.50 5.51
N SER A 7 -3.83 -13.74 5.88
CA SER A 7 -3.04 -14.93 5.53
C SER A 7 -2.99 -15.18 4.01
N ASP A 8 -4.11 -14.93 3.31
CA ASP A 8 -4.14 -14.95 1.85
C ASP A 8 -3.71 -13.58 1.30
N ALA A 9 -2.40 -13.33 1.33
CA ALA A 9 -1.84 -12.05 0.92
C ALA A 9 -1.99 -11.79 -0.60
N ALA A 10 -2.08 -12.85 -1.42
CA ALA A 10 -2.24 -12.72 -2.87
C ALA A 10 -3.64 -12.26 -3.28
N ALA A 11 -4.63 -12.35 -2.39
CA ALA A 11 -6.00 -11.88 -2.59
C ALA A 11 -6.21 -10.38 -2.30
N LEU A 12 -5.13 -9.61 -2.14
CA LEU A 12 -5.21 -8.15 -1.94
C LEU A 12 -6.02 -7.44 -3.04
N SER A 13 -6.69 -6.37 -2.62
CA SER A 13 -7.60 -5.55 -3.41
C SER A 13 -7.08 -4.14 -3.69
N THR A 14 -6.07 -3.66 -2.95
CA THR A 14 -5.41 -2.38 -3.28
C THR A 14 -4.86 -2.44 -4.70
N THR A 15 -5.19 -1.43 -5.50
CA THR A 15 -4.82 -1.36 -6.92
C THR A 15 -3.74 -0.32 -7.17
N ALA A 16 -2.96 -0.51 -8.22
CA ALA A 16 -2.05 0.46 -8.80
C ALA A 16 -2.29 0.49 -10.31
N ARG A 17 -3.15 1.40 -10.78
CA ARG A 17 -3.49 1.53 -12.21
C ARG A 17 -2.47 2.42 -12.91
N LYS A 18 -2.09 2.10 -14.16
CA LYS A 18 -1.24 2.98 -14.99
C LYS A 18 -1.90 4.35 -15.16
N ASP A 19 -1.14 5.41 -14.93
CA ASP A 19 -1.55 6.77 -15.27
C ASP A 19 -1.19 7.06 -16.74
N ALA A 20 -2.19 7.04 -17.61
CA ALA A 20 -2.03 7.29 -19.04
C ALA A 20 -1.51 8.72 -19.35
N ALA A 21 -1.72 9.68 -18.45
CA ALA A 21 -1.27 11.07 -18.64
C ALA A 21 0.11 11.34 -18.02
N GLY A 22 0.51 10.56 -17.01
CA GLY A 22 1.67 10.85 -16.15
C GLY A 22 2.83 9.85 -16.25
N GLY A 23 2.68 8.75 -16.99
CA GLY A 23 3.75 7.76 -17.16
C GLY A 23 4.16 7.07 -15.86
N GLY A 24 3.19 6.79 -14.99
CA GLY A 24 3.38 6.19 -13.67
C GLY A 24 2.15 5.41 -13.21
N TYR A 25 1.82 5.47 -11.93
CA TYR A 25 0.68 4.76 -11.35
C TYR A 25 -0.17 5.64 -10.45
N VAL A 26 -1.44 5.24 -10.30
CA VAL A 26 -2.38 5.77 -9.32
C VAL A 26 -2.78 4.64 -8.38
N LEU A 27 -2.44 4.77 -7.09
CA LEU A 27 -2.69 3.74 -6.08
C LEU A 27 -3.95 4.07 -5.28
N SER A 28 -4.84 3.08 -5.15
CA SER A 28 -6.09 3.22 -4.40
C SER A 28 -6.43 1.95 -3.64
N GLY A 29 -6.79 2.10 -2.36
CA GLY A 29 -7.13 1.00 -1.47
C GLY A 29 -6.90 1.31 0.02
N ALA A 30 -6.97 0.27 0.84
CA ALA A 30 -6.76 0.39 2.28
C ALA A 30 -5.96 -0.79 2.82
N LYS A 31 -4.93 -0.49 3.60
CA LYS A 31 -4.15 -1.47 4.36
C LYS A 31 -4.58 -1.45 5.82
N ALA A 32 -4.55 -2.61 6.45
CA ALA A 32 -4.98 -2.81 7.83
C ALA A 32 -3.82 -3.22 8.72
N PHE A 33 -3.86 -2.77 9.98
CA PHE A 33 -2.91 -3.12 11.04
C PHE A 33 -1.44 -2.85 10.69
N ILE A 34 -1.17 -1.70 10.08
CA ILE A 34 0.20 -1.36 9.68
C ILE A 34 0.95 -0.78 10.87
N SER A 35 1.92 -1.54 11.37
CA SER A 35 2.90 -1.07 12.36
C SER A 35 3.70 0.11 11.83
N GLY A 36 3.85 1.15 12.64
CA GLY A 36 4.54 2.38 12.26
C GLY A 36 3.66 3.37 11.47
N ALA A 37 2.43 3.02 11.11
CA ALA A 37 1.55 3.89 10.34
C ALA A 37 1.35 5.26 11.01
N GLY A 38 1.49 6.32 10.21
CA GLY A 38 1.47 7.72 10.66
C GLY A 38 2.80 8.22 11.24
N ALA A 39 3.71 7.33 11.66
CA ALA A 39 5.03 7.69 12.17
C ALA A 39 6.16 7.46 11.16
N SER A 40 6.10 6.38 10.38
CA SER A 40 7.12 6.06 9.37
C SER A 40 7.16 7.10 8.24
N ASP A 41 8.36 7.36 7.72
CA ASP A 41 8.58 8.25 6.56
C ASP A 41 8.43 7.53 5.22
N LEU A 42 8.69 6.22 5.19
CA LEU A 42 8.58 5.37 4.00
C LEU A 42 7.63 4.21 4.22
N TYR A 43 6.84 3.90 3.18
CA TYR A 43 5.87 2.81 3.17
C TYR A 43 6.09 1.93 1.95
N LEU A 44 6.36 0.64 2.19
CA LEU A 44 6.34 -0.38 1.16
C LEU A 44 4.91 -0.88 0.97
N VAL A 45 4.33 -0.60 -0.19
CA VAL A 45 2.94 -0.89 -0.49
C VAL A 45 2.87 -1.92 -1.61
N MET A 46 2.37 -3.11 -1.26
CA MET A 46 1.98 -4.12 -2.25
C MET A 46 0.63 -3.76 -2.84
N ALA A 47 0.56 -3.61 -4.16
CA ALA A 47 -0.66 -3.25 -4.88
C ALA A 47 -0.77 -4.02 -6.20
N ARG A 48 -2.00 -4.27 -6.63
CA ARG A 48 -2.29 -5.01 -7.86
C ARG A 48 -2.14 -4.10 -9.08
N THR A 49 -1.15 -4.41 -9.92
CA THR A 49 -0.96 -3.77 -11.24
C THR A 49 -1.50 -4.62 -12.38
N GLY A 50 -1.64 -5.94 -12.18
CA GLY A 50 -2.03 -6.90 -13.20
C GLY A 50 -3.28 -7.73 -12.84
N GLY A 51 -3.30 -8.98 -13.33
CA GLY A 51 -4.40 -9.92 -13.11
C GLY A 51 -4.50 -10.44 -11.66
N ALA A 52 -5.34 -11.47 -11.46
CA ALA A 52 -5.52 -12.10 -10.15
C ALA A 52 -4.28 -12.89 -9.69
N GLY A 53 -4.18 -13.15 -8.39
CA GLY A 53 -3.09 -13.93 -7.79
C GLY A 53 -1.79 -13.14 -7.61
N ALA A 54 -0.74 -13.88 -7.23
CA ALA A 54 0.57 -13.35 -6.86
C ALA A 54 1.26 -12.57 -8.01
N GLY A 55 1.24 -13.12 -9.22
CA GLY A 55 1.89 -12.49 -10.39
C GLY A 55 1.25 -11.17 -10.86
N GLY A 56 0.14 -10.75 -10.27
CA GLY A 56 -0.46 -9.44 -10.51
C GLY A 56 -0.07 -8.36 -9.50
N VAL A 57 0.75 -8.69 -8.49
CA VAL A 57 1.12 -7.80 -7.40
C VAL A 57 2.48 -7.16 -7.68
N SER A 58 2.58 -5.85 -7.47
CA SER A 58 3.83 -5.09 -7.54
C SER A 58 4.10 -4.36 -6.22
N CYS A 59 5.35 -4.03 -5.96
CA CYS A 59 5.78 -3.29 -4.78
C CYS A 59 6.06 -1.81 -5.13
N PHE A 60 5.57 -0.91 -4.28
CA PHE A 60 5.77 0.53 -4.41
C PHE A 60 6.35 1.13 -3.13
N VAL A 61 7.27 2.09 -3.26
CA VAL A 61 7.74 2.93 -2.17
C VAL A 61 6.91 4.20 -2.18
N LEU A 62 6.24 4.50 -1.07
CA LEU A 62 5.55 5.77 -0.88
C LEU A 62 6.21 6.56 0.27
N GLU A 63 6.30 7.86 0.08
CA GLU A 63 6.79 8.79 1.10
C GLU A 63 5.61 9.37 1.91
N LYS A 64 5.84 9.57 3.20
CA LYS A 64 4.87 10.27 4.05
C LYS A 64 4.64 11.69 3.52
N GLY A 65 3.38 12.10 3.43
CA GLY A 65 2.99 13.42 2.95
C GLY A 65 2.68 13.48 1.45
N MET A 66 2.85 12.38 0.70
CA MET A 66 2.32 12.28 -0.65
C MET A 66 0.80 12.50 -0.66
N GLY A 67 0.30 13.24 -1.65
CA GLY A 67 -1.13 13.51 -1.80
C GLY A 67 -1.94 12.22 -1.94
N GLY A 68 -3.05 12.13 -1.21
CA GLY A 68 -3.91 10.93 -1.17
C GLY A 68 -3.50 9.88 -0.14
N LEU A 69 -2.28 9.95 0.43
CA LEU A 69 -1.83 9.02 1.47
C LEU A 69 -2.27 9.52 2.84
N ASN A 70 -3.20 8.80 3.47
CA ASN A 70 -3.78 9.14 4.76
C ASN A 70 -3.67 7.96 5.75
N PHE A 71 -3.91 8.25 7.03
CA PHE A 71 -3.81 7.25 8.11
C PHE A 71 -5.07 7.27 8.96
N GLY A 72 -5.48 6.08 9.42
CA GLY A 72 -6.55 5.94 10.40
C GLY A 72 -6.12 6.34 11.82
N ALA A 73 -7.05 6.24 12.76
CA ALA A 73 -6.73 6.40 14.18
C ALA A 73 -5.78 5.27 14.66
N ASN A 74 -5.00 5.54 15.71
CA ASN A 74 -4.16 4.54 16.32
C ASN A 74 -5.00 3.46 17.03
N GLU A 75 -4.76 2.20 16.68
CA GLU A 75 -5.49 1.05 17.20
C GLU A 75 -5.21 0.83 18.69
N ARG A 76 -6.27 0.54 19.45
CA ARG A 76 -6.17 0.08 20.83
C ARG A 76 -5.94 -1.43 20.85
N LYS A 77 -4.80 -1.85 21.41
CA LYS A 77 -4.32 -3.23 21.37
C LYS A 77 -4.01 -3.74 22.78
N MET A 78 -3.98 -5.06 22.95
CA MET A 78 -3.58 -5.70 24.22
C MET A 78 -2.10 -5.44 24.56
N GLY A 79 -1.23 -5.45 23.54
CA GLY A 79 0.21 -5.26 23.67
C GLY A 79 0.79 -4.61 22.40
N TRP A 80 2.12 -4.57 22.28
CA TRP A 80 2.80 -3.84 21.20
C TRP A 80 2.40 -2.34 21.17
N ASN A 81 2.24 -1.74 22.35
CA ASN A 81 1.75 -0.38 22.50
C ASN A 81 2.78 0.70 22.13
N SER A 82 4.07 0.36 22.15
CA SER A 82 5.15 1.30 21.81
C SER A 82 5.26 1.62 20.32
N GLN A 83 4.56 0.88 19.46
CA GLN A 83 4.48 1.14 18.04
C GLN A 83 3.04 1.52 17.66
N PRO A 84 2.85 2.61 16.89
CA PRO A 84 1.54 2.93 16.37
C PRO A 84 1.11 1.83 15.40
N THR A 85 -0.17 1.51 15.41
CA THR A 85 -0.78 0.61 14.44
C THR A 85 -2.01 1.33 13.94
N ALA A 86 -2.14 1.50 12.63
CA ALA A 86 -3.29 2.15 12.05
C ALA A 86 -3.58 1.58 10.66
N ALA A 87 -4.74 1.93 10.13
CA ALA A 87 -4.98 1.79 8.70
C ALA A 87 -4.09 2.75 7.91
N VAL A 88 -3.63 2.32 6.73
CA VAL A 88 -3.04 3.20 5.71
C VAL A 88 -4.04 3.28 4.57
N LEU A 89 -4.49 4.49 4.26
CA LEU A 89 -5.55 4.77 3.30
C LEU A 89 -4.91 5.43 2.08
N LEU A 90 -5.16 4.84 0.90
CA LEU A 90 -4.67 5.34 -0.37
C LEU A 90 -5.87 5.82 -1.18
N ASP A 91 -5.96 7.13 -1.36
CA ASP A 91 -6.98 7.80 -2.17
C ASP A 91 -6.31 8.40 -3.41
N ASP A 92 -6.26 7.62 -4.49
CA ASP A 92 -5.67 7.99 -5.77
C ASP A 92 -4.26 8.61 -5.66
N VAL A 93 -3.37 7.96 -4.90
CA VAL A 93 -1.98 8.38 -4.72
C VAL A 93 -1.21 8.23 -6.03
N LYS A 94 -0.75 9.35 -6.59
CA LYS A 94 0.02 9.36 -7.84
C LYS A 94 1.51 9.14 -7.58
N VAL A 95 2.11 8.23 -8.33
CA VAL A 95 3.54 7.91 -8.27
C VAL A 95 4.13 7.80 -9.67
N SER A 96 5.42 8.07 -9.82
CA SER A 96 6.15 7.74 -11.06
C SER A 96 6.56 6.27 -11.10
N GLU A 97 6.98 5.77 -12.26
CA GLU A 97 7.55 4.42 -12.41
C GLU A 97 8.73 4.15 -11.46
N ALA A 98 9.52 5.19 -11.12
CA ALA A 98 10.68 5.07 -10.24
C ALA A 98 10.32 4.70 -8.80
N HIS A 99 9.07 4.87 -8.38
CA HIS A 99 8.61 4.44 -7.07
C HIS A 99 8.33 2.93 -7.02
N ARG A 100 8.29 2.24 -8.16
CA ARG A 100 8.06 0.80 -8.23
C ARG A 100 9.38 0.06 -8.00
N LEU A 101 9.38 -0.86 -7.04
CA LEU A 101 10.50 -1.76 -6.77
C LEU A 101 10.34 -3.03 -7.60
N GLY A 102 11.40 -3.44 -8.31
CA GLY A 102 11.40 -4.63 -9.18
C GLY A 102 10.73 -4.41 -10.54
N ALA A 103 10.26 -5.47 -11.19
CA ALA A 103 9.37 -5.44 -12.37
C ALA A 103 7.86 -5.57 -11.97
N GLU A 104 6.95 -5.31 -12.91
CA GLU A 104 5.53 -5.50 -12.63
C GLU A 104 5.26 -6.98 -12.36
N GLY A 105 4.49 -7.29 -11.31
CA GLY A 105 4.20 -8.67 -10.92
C GLY A 105 5.25 -9.34 -10.03
N GLU A 106 6.35 -8.64 -9.70
CA GLU A 106 7.42 -9.14 -8.81
C GLU A 106 7.24 -8.69 -7.34
N GLY A 107 6.03 -8.27 -6.95
CA GLY A 107 5.76 -7.80 -5.59
C GLY A 107 5.47 -8.89 -4.55
N PHE A 108 5.36 -10.15 -4.98
CA PHE A 108 5.04 -11.31 -4.14
C PHE A 108 6.19 -12.32 -4.17
#